data_AF-A0A9X1PL55-F1
#
_entry.id   AF-A0A9X1PL55-F1
#
_cell.length_a   1.000
_cell.length_b   1.000
_cell.length_c   1.000
_cell.angle_alpha   90.00
_cell.angle_beta   90.00
_cell.angle_gamma   90.00
#
_symmetry.space_group_name_H-M   'P 1'
#
loop_
_entity.id
_entity.type
_entity.pdbx_description
1 polymer ?
#
loop_
_entity_poly.entity_id
_entity_poly.type
_entity_poly.pdbx_seq_one_letter_code
_entity_poly.pdbx_strand_id
1 'polypeptide(L)'
;MFKYNPGVHDEDDIIEYILNELIKPEWAGGCLQVPDFCRTPDSYDRFMEQTVRQKMYNYQVAQRCTGFNQPETAIIITTKGIKVARNGGWKAYLNTEAERKKAEKKQLEDRELAIKERERFEAERDKLEKQKITLEIEQLNYERQNRELNEKVNHLTTVNLKLQNAEIVGKWIYGFLGILVTMCTSVILESKFQTISSLTKVLARIWSSTD
;
A
#
# COMPACT_ATOMS: atom_id res chain seq x y z
N MET A 1 -31.70 56.49 33.43
CA MET A 1 -31.39 55.53 34.52
C MET A 1 -32.04 54.21 34.13
N PHE A 2 -31.26 53.26 33.64
CA PHE A 2 -31.79 51.97 33.18
C PHE A 2 -32.06 51.08 34.40
N LYS A 3 -33.29 50.56 34.51
CA LYS A 3 -33.69 49.69 35.63
C LYS A 3 -33.19 48.27 35.36
N TYR A 4 -32.15 47.89 36.10
CA TYR A 4 -31.59 46.54 36.14
C TYR A 4 -32.57 45.57 36.83
N ASN A 5 -32.79 44.38 36.26
CA ASN A 5 -33.63 43.33 36.83
C ASN A 5 -32.71 42.25 37.47
N PRO A 6 -32.72 42.04 38.79
CA PRO A 6 -31.70 41.26 39.51
C PRO A 6 -31.92 39.74 39.49
N GLY A 7 -32.66 39.20 38.52
CA GLY A 7 -32.74 37.75 38.34
C GLY A 7 -31.40 37.22 37.82
N VAL A 8 -30.89 36.12 38.38
CA VAL A 8 -29.62 35.47 38.02
C VAL A 8 -29.41 35.46 36.51
N HIS A 9 -28.60 36.39 36.02
CA HIS A 9 -28.23 36.49 34.61
C HIS A 9 -26.83 35.90 34.46
N ASP A 10 -26.74 34.85 33.65
CA ASP A 10 -25.47 34.30 33.16
C ASP A 10 -24.68 35.41 32.44
N GLU A 11 -23.36 35.35 32.41
CA GLU A 11 -22.55 36.30 31.63
C GLU A 11 -23.01 36.41 30.17
N ASP A 12 -23.57 35.34 29.58
CA ASP A 12 -24.11 35.33 28.22
C ASP A 12 -25.36 36.20 28.06
N ASP A 13 -26.20 36.32 29.09
CA ASP A 13 -27.35 37.22 29.07
C ASP A 13 -26.91 38.69 29.11
N ILE A 14 -25.87 38.99 29.89
CA ILE A 14 -25.30 40.34 29.97
C ILE A 14 -24.69 40.72 28.63
N ILE A 15 -23.94 39.82 27.99
CA ILE A 15 -23.37 40.05 26.66
C ILE A 15 -24.47 40.21 25.62
N GLU A 16 -25.51 39.35 25.65
CA GLU A 16 -26.67 39.46 24.76
C GLU A 16 -27.33 40.84 24.87
N TYR A 17 -27.56 41.31 26.09
CA TYR A 17 -28.15 42.62 26.34
C TYR A 17 -27.27 43.76 25.83
N ILE A 18 -25.96 43.72 26.14
CA ILE A 18 -24.99 44.72 25.66
C ILE A 18 -24.98 44.77 24.12
N LEU A 19 -25.00 43.61 23.47
CA LEU A 19 -24.93 43.53 22.01
C LEU A 19 -26.24 43.94 21.33
N ASN A 20 -27.41 43.56 21.86
CA ASN A 20 -28.68 43.81 21.15
C ASN A 20 -29.31 45.16 21.48
N GLU A 21 -29.33 45.55 22.76
CA GLU A 21 -30.10 46.71 23.21
C GLU A 21 -29.30 48.02 23.08
N LEU A 22 -27.96 47.93 23.16
CA LEU A 22 -27.09 49.10 23.26
C LEU A 22 -26.26 49.34 22.00
N ILE A 23 -26.18 48.37 21.08
CA ILE A 23 -25.62 48.58 19.75
C ILE A 23 -26.73 49.13 18.84
N LYS A 24 -27.23 50.31 19.18
CA LYS A 24 -27.89 51.14 18.17
C LYS A 24 -26.78 51.70 17.26
N PRO A 25 -27.00 51.85 15.95
CA PRO A 25 -25.97 52.34 15.02
C PRO A 25 -25.39 53.72 15.41
N GLU A 26 -26.13 54.51 16.18
CA GLU A 26 -25.71 55.77 16.81
C GLU A 26 -24.60 55.62 17.87
N TRP A 27 -24.39 54.43 18.42
CA TRP A 27 -23.41 54.16 19.49
C TRP A 27 -22.18 53.39 18.97
N ALA A 28 -22.14 53.11 17.66
CA ALA A 28 -21.01 52.45 17.02
C ALA A 28 -19.75 53.33 17.15
N GLY A 29 -18.79 52.86 17.95
CA GLY A 29 -17.54 53.58 18.25
C GLY A 29 -17.49 54.25 19.62
N GLY A 30 -18.59 54.23 20.39
CA GLY A 30 -18.62 54.70 21.76
C GLY A 30 -17.99 53.72 22.75
N CYS A 31 -17.42 54.25 23.84
CA CYS A 31 -16.92 53.43 24.94
C CYS A 31 -18.03 53.22 25.98
N LEU A 32 -18.27 51.95 26.32
CA LEU A 32 -19.30 51.50 27.25
C LEU A 32 -18.63 51.01 28.54
N GLN A 33 -19.18 51.39 29.69
CA GLN A 33 -18.70 50.89 30.98
C GLN A 33 -19.41 49.59 31.32
N VAL A 34 -18.68 48.46 31.32
CA VAL A 34 -19.24 47.14 31.69
C VAL A 34 -19.84 47.10 33.11
N PRO A 35 -19.28 47.82 34.12
CA PRO A 35 -19.83 47.82 35.47
C PRO A 35 -21.29 48.25 35.54
N ASP A 36 -21.76 49.09 34.62
CA ASP A 36 -23.16 49.54 34.59
C ASP A 36 -24.15 48.39 34.33
N PHE A 37 -23.68 47.28 33.76
CA PHE A 37 -24.48 46.08 33.45
C PHE A 37 -24.31 44.95 34.47
N CYS A 38 -23.35 45.08 35.39
CA CYS A 38 -23.06 44.08 36.42
C CYS A 38 -23.39 44.61 37.83
N ARG A 39 -24.18 45.69 37.91
CA ARG A 39 -24.54 46.38 39.15
C ARG A 39 -25.97 46.08 39.55
N THR A 40 -26.14 45.58 40.77
CA THR A 40 -27.43 45.57 41.46
C THR A 40 -27.61 46.90 42.20
N PRO A 41 -28.83 47.25 42.65
CA PRO A 41 -29.04 48.46 43.46
C PRO A 41 -28.12 48.54 44.70
N ASP A 42 -27.74 47.40 45.26
CA ASP A 42 -27.02 47.30 46.54
C ASP A 42 -25.53 46.91 46.39
N SER A 43 -25.11 46.37 45.23
CA SER A 43 -23.73 45.89 45.03
C SER A 43 -23.28 45.85 43.57
N TYR A 44 -21.96 45.76 43.35
CA TYR A 44 -21.35 45.57 42.04
C TYR A 44 -20.58 44.25 42.02
N ASP A 45 -20.91 43.37 41.07
CA ASP A 45 -20.20 42.10 40.90
C ASP A 45 -18.97 42.27 40.00
N ARG A 46 -17.81 42.40 40.65
CA ARG A 46 -16.51 42.50 39.97
C ARG A 46 -16.13 41.24 39.20
N PHE A 47 -16.51 40.07 39.70
CA PHE A 47 -16.15 38.80 39.07
C PHE A 47 -16.95 38.61 37.79
N MET A 48 -18.25 38.90 37.83
CA MET A 48 -19.11 38.89 36.66
C MET A 48 -18.64 39.88 35.59
N GLU A 49 -18.33 41.13 35.98
CA GLU A 49 -17.82 42.13 35.02
C GLU A 49 -16.55 41.67 34.32
N GLN A 50 -15.57 41.18 35.09
CA GLN A 50 -14.32 40.68 34.52
C GLN A 50 -14.58 39.49 33.58
N THR A 51 -15.50 38.60 33.94
CA THR A 51 -15.86 37.41 33.16
C THR A 51 -16.52 37.80 31.84
N VAL A 52 -17.52 38.69 31.87
CA VAL A 52 -18.18 39.26 30.68
C VAL A 52 -17.14 39.91 29.77
N ARG A 53 -16.31 40.80 30.32
CA ARG A 53 -15.31 41.54 29.55
C ARG A 53 -14.28 40.61 28.90
N GLN A 54 -13.77 39.64 29.65
CA GLN A 54 -12.82 38.66 29.14
C GLN A 54 -13.45 37.76 28.06
N LYS A 55 -14.69 37.32 28.25
CA LYS A 55 -15.43 36.51 27.26
C LYS A 55 -15.64 37.31 25.97
N MET A 56 -16.06 38.56 26.07
CA MET A 56 -16.20 39.44 24.90
C MET A 56 -14.86 39.67 24.16
N TYR A 57 -13.74 39.77 24.89
CA TYR A 57 -12.41 39.88 24.28
C TYR A 57 -11.94 38.58 23.61
N ASN A 58 -12.13 37.44 24.27
CA ASN A 58 -11.75 36.12 23.73
C ASN A 58 -12.45 35.83 22.40
N TYR A 59 -13.72 36.23 22.30
CA TYR A 59 -14.49 36.11 21.06
C TYR A 59 -14.34 37.31 20.13
N GLN A 60 -13.52 38.29 20.50
CA GLN A 60 -13.21 39.49 19.72
C GLN A 60 -14.44 40.33 19.35
N VAL A 61 -15.52 40.24 20.15
CA VAL A 61 -16.74 41.04 19.96
C VAL A 61 -16.64 42.41 20.63
N ALA A 62 -15.73 42.55 21.59
CA ALA A 62 -15.31 43.83 22.13
C ALA A 62 -13.78 43.89 22.27
N GLN A 63 -13.26 45.08 22.50
CA GLN A 63 -11.88 45.33 22.88
C GLN A 63 -11.85 46.44 23.94
N ARG A 64 -10.71 46.60 24.60
CA ARG A 64 -10.53 47.69 25.58
C ARG A 64 -10.67 49.04 24.86
N CYS A 65 -11.42 49.96 25.47
CA CYS A 65 -11.47 51.33 24.99
C CYS A 65 -10.10 52.00 25.20
N THR A 66 -9.58 52.67 24.17
CA THR A 66 -8.32 53.42 24.21
C THR A 66 -8.61 54.91 24.15
N GLY A 67 -8.11 55.68 25.13
CA GLY A 67 -8.33 57.13 25.19
C GLY A 67 -7.90 57.75 26.52
N PHE A 68 -7.73 59.08 26.53
CA PHE A 68 -7.41 59.83 27.75
C PHE A 68 -8.57 59.73 28.76
N ASN A 69 -8.25 59.43 30.02
CA ASN A 69 -9.21 59.22 31.13
C ASN A 69 -10.26 58.11 30.93
N GLN A 70 -9.99 57.11 30.08
CA GLN A 70 -10.89 55.96 29.93
C GLN A 70 -10.65 54.94 31.05
N PRO A 71 -11.70 54.50 31.79
CA PRO A 71 -11.54 53.50 32.82
C PRO A 71 -11.17 52.15 32.22
N GLU A 72 -10.46 51.31 32.99
CA GLU A 72 -10.03 49.98 32.53
C GLU A 72 -11.21 49.06 32.16
N THR A 73 -12.35 49.27 32.80
CA THR A 73 -13.59 48.53 32.59
C THR A 73 -14.38 49.03 31.38
N ALA A 74 -13.92 50.09 30.70
CA ALA A 74 -14.54 50.57 29.48
C ALA A 74 -14.16 49.69 28.27
N ILE A 75 -15.19 49.25 27.54
CA ILE A 75 -15.06 48.47 26.32
C ILE A 75 -15.56 49.28 25.13
N ILE A 76 -15.03 48.95 23.96
CA ILE A 76 -15.58 49.38 22.67
C ILE A 76 -15.94 48.13 21.88
N ILE A 77 -17.15 48.10 21.34
CA ILE A 77 -17.62 46.96 20.54
C ILE A 77 -16.90 46.98 19.19
N THR A 78 -16.38 45.82 18.78
CA THR A 78 -15.70 45.69 17.49
C THR A 78 -16.72 45.55 16.35
N THR A 79 -16.26 45.68 15.10
CA THR A 79 -17.06 45.36 13.92
C THR A 79 -17.64 43.95 13.98
N LYS A 80 -16.94 43.00 14.62
CA LYS A 80 -17.43 41.64 14.82
C LYS A 80 -18.60 41.61 15.80
N GLY A 81 -18.51 42.29 16.94
CA GLY A 81 -19.60 42.39 17.91
C GLY A 81 -20.87 43.01 17.31
N ILE A 82 -20.71 44.05 16.48
CA ILE A 82 -21.82 44.66 15.74
C ILE A 82 -22.48 43.66 14.77
N LYS A 83 -21.68 42.85 14.06
CA LYS A 83 -22.21 41.79 13.18
C LYS A 83 -22.94 40.71 13.96
N VAL A 84 -22.42 40.32 15.12
CA VAL A 84 -23.05 39.34 16.00
C VAL A 84 -24.43 39.84 16.45
N ALA A 85 -24.53 41.08 16.92
CA ALA A 85 -25.80 41.70 17.27
C ALA A 85 -26.81 41.69 16.11
N ARG A 86 -26.37 42.11 14.91
CA ARG A 86 -27.23 42.14 13.71
C ARG A 86 -27.68 40.75 13.24
N ASN A 87 -26.94 39.71 13.57
CA ASN A 87 -27.21 38.33 13.16
C ASN A 87 -27.97 37.54 14.23
N GLY A 88 -28.79 38.21 15.05
CA GLY A 88 -29.64 37.56 16.04
C GLY A 88 -29.00 37.39 17.42
N GLY A 89 -27.93 38.13 17.71
CA GLY A 89 -27.37 38.25 19.05
C GLY A 89 -26.27 37.26 19.41
N TRP A 90 -25.83 37.34 20.66
CA TRP A 90 -24.74 36.56 21.23
C TRP A 90 -25.05 35.07 21.30
N LYS A 91 -26.23 34.70 21.79
CA LYS A 91 -26.65 33.29 21.91
C LYS A 91 -26.74 32.60 20.56
N ALA A 92 -27.28 33.28 19.54
CA ALA A 92 -27.32 32.75 18.16
C ALA A 92 -25.91 32.54 17.60
N TYR A 93 -25.00 33.48 17.86
CA TYR A 93 -23.60 33.34 17.50
C TYR A 93 -22.91 32.16 18.19
N LEU A 94 -23.12 31.96 19.48
CA LEU A 94 -22.56 30.81 20.21
C LEU A 94 -23.05 29.46 19.66
N ASN A 95 -24.34 29.36 19.30
CA ASN A 95 -24.88 28.17 18.66
C ASN A 95 -24.21 27.91 17.31
N THR A 96 -24.04 28.95 16.49
CA THR A 96 -23.38 28.85 15.18
C THR A 96 -21.91 28.43 15.33
N GLU A 97 -21.18 29.00 16.29
CA GLU A 97 -19.81 28.60 16.60
C GLU A 97 -19.71 27.16 17.11
N ALA A 98 -20.66 26.71 17.92
CA ALA A 98 -20.73 25.32 18.37
C ALA A 98 -20.97 24.35 17.21
N GLU A 99 -21.83 24.70 16.26
CA GLU A 99 -22.05 23.94 15.03
C GLU A 99 -20.82 23.92 14.14
N ARG A 100 -20.14 25.05 13.95
CA ARG A 100 -18.88 25.13 13.20
C ARG A 100 -17.81 24.24 13.81
N LYS A 101 -17.63 24.28 15.14
CA LYS A 101 -16.67 23.41 15.84
C LYS A 101 -17.03 21.93 15.71
N LYS A 102 -18.32 21.58 15.78
CA LYS A 102 -18.78 20.20 15.53
C LYS A 102 -18.48 19.76 14.09
N ALA A 103 -18.74 20.63 13.12
CA ALA A 103 -18.47 20.36 11.71
C ALA A 103 -16.96 20.22 11.43
N GLU A 104 -16.13 21.09 12.01
CA GLU A 104 -14.68 21.02 11.91
C GLU A 104 -14.13 19.74 12.54
N LYS A 105 -14.61 19.37 13.73
CA LYS A 105 -14.25 18.10 14.36
C LYS A 105 -14.63 16.91 13.49
N LYS A 106 -15.85 16.90 12.92
CA LYS A 106 -16.28 15.86 11.99
C LYS A 106 -15.40 15.79 10.75
N GLN A 107 -15.05 16.92 10.16
CA GLN A 107 -14.13 16.97 9.02
C GLN A 107 -12.73 16.42 9.36
N LEU A 108 -12.25 16.68 10.59
CA LEU A 108 -10.99 16.12 11.05
C LEU A 108 -11.07 14.60 11.20
N GLU A 109 -12.14 14.10 11.82
CA GLU A 109 -12.41 12.66 11.96
C GLU A 109 -12.51 11.95 10.59
N ASP A 110 -13.22 12.56 9.62
CA ASP A 110 -13.34 12.03 8.25
C ASP A 110 -11.96 12.02 7.53
N ARG A 111 -11.12 13.04 7.75
CA ARG A 111 -9.75 13.08 7.21
C ARG A 111 -8.86 12.00 7.81
N GLU A 112 -8.94 11.80 9.13
CA GLU A 112 -8.19 10.74 9.81
C GLU A 112 -8.62 9.35 9.32
N LEU A 113 -9.92 9.14 9.09
CA LEU A 113 -10.42 7.90 8.51
C LEU A 113 -9.88 7.67 7.11
N ALA A 114 -9.91 8.69 6.24
CA ALA A 114 -9.38 8.60 4.88
C ALA A 114 -7.87 8.30 4.85
N ILE A 115 -7.10 8.82 5.80
CA ILE A 115 -5.67 8.51 5.94
C ILE A 115 -5.49 7.04 6.33
N LYS A 116 -6.22 6.55 7.35
CA LYS A 116 -6.15 5.15 7.78
C LYS A 116 -6.54 4.16 6.68
N GLU A 117 -7.54 4.51 5.86
CA GLU A 117 -7.93 3.69 4.71
C GLU A 117 -6.83 3.60 3.66
N ARG A 118 -6.15 4.72 3.37
CA ARG A 118 -4.99 4.72 2.46
C ARG A 118 -3.85 3.86 2.99
N GLU A 119 -3.52 3.96 4.27
CA GLU A 119 -2.47 3.15 4.89
C GLU A 119 -2.78 1.64 4.80
N ARG A 120 -4.05 1.25 5.01
CA ARG A 120 -4.48 -0.15 4.84
C ARG A 120 -4.33 -0.60 3.40
N PHE A 121 -4.73 0.23 2.45
CA PHE A 121 -4.63 -0.08 1.03
C PHE A 121 -3.16 -0.21 0.58
N GLU A 122 -2.28 0.67 1.05
CA GLU A 122 -0.85 0.59 0.79
C GLU A 122 -0.23 -0.69 1.38
N ALA A 123 -0.58 -1.04 2.62
CA ALA A 123 -0.10 -2.28 3.24
C ALA A 123 -0.58 -3.54 2.48
N GLU A 124 -1.81 -3.53 1.97
CA GLU A 124 -2.34 -4.62 1.14
C GLU A 124 -1.63 -4.68 -0.23
N ARG A 125 -1.38 -3.53 -0.86
CA ARG A 125 -0.63 -3.45 -2.12
C ARG A 125 0.79 -4.00 -1.95
N ASP A 126 1.48 -3.64 -0.88
CA ASP A 126 2.84 -4.11 -0.59
C ASP A 126 2.86 -5.64 -0.33
N LYS A 127 1.79 -6.18 0.28
CA LYS A 127 1.63 -7.63 0.46
C LYS A 127 1.44 -8.33 -0.88
N LEU A 128 0.61 -7.79 -1.77
CA LEU A 128 0.39 -8.32 -3.12
C LEU A 128 1.66 -8.24 -3.97
N GLU A 129 2.43 -7.16 -3.86
CA GLU A 129 3.69 -7.00 -4.58
C GLU A 129 4.73 -8.04 -4.12
N LYS A 130 4.84 -8.30 -2.81
CA LYS A 130 5.68 -9.39 -2.30
C LYS A 130 5.24 -10.76 -2.84
N GLN A 131 3.94 -11.05 -2.84
CA GLN A 131 3.42 -12.30 -3.39
C GLN A 131 3.73 -12.44 -4.88
N LYS A 132 3.60 -11.36 -5.65
CA LYS A 132 3.95 -11.34 -7.07
C LYS A 132 5.43 -11.68 -7.29
N ILE A 133 6.34 -11.05 -6.53
CA ILE A 133 7.78 -11.33 -6.61
C ILE A 133 8.07 -12.79 -6.24
N THR A 134 7.43 -13.34 -5.21
CA THR A 134 7.59 -14.75 -4.84
C THR A 134 7.17 -15.69 -5.98
N LEU A 135 6.00 -15.45 -6.58
CA LEU A 135 5.52 -16.25 -7.70
C LEU A 135 6.43 -16.15 -8.93
N GLU A 136 6.99 -14.96 -9.20
CA GLU A 136 7.94 -14.76 -10.30
C GLU A 136 9.25 -15.54 -10.08
N ILE A 137 9.76 -15.56 -8.84
CA ILE A 137 10.92 -16.38 -8.47
C ILE A 137 10.60 -17.88 -8.63
N GLU A 138 9.43 -18.33 -8.20
CA GLU A 138 8.99 -19.71 -8.36
C GLU A 138 8.90 -20.10 -9.85
N GLN A 139 8.31 -19.26 -10.70
CA GLN A 139 8.25 -19.47 -12.14
C GLN A 139 9.64 -19.60 -12.76
N LEU A 140 10.57 -18.70 -12.43
CA LEU A 140 11.94 -18.76 -12.93
C LEU A 140 12.67 -20.04 -12.48
N ASN A 141 12.39 -20.51 -11.26
CA ASN A 141 12.93 -21.78 -10.76
C ASN A 141 12.34 -22.98 -11.53
N TYR A 142 11.04 -23.01 -11.78
CA TYR A 142 10.40 -24.05 -12.60
C TYR A 142 10.96 -24.07 -14.02
N GLU A 143 11.16 -22.91 -14.65
CA GLU A 143 11.77 -22.81 -15.97
C GLU A 143 13.23 -23.30 -15.99
N ARG A 144 14.00 -23.02 -14.94
CA ARG A 144 15.36 -23.56 -14.79
C ARG A 144 15.35 -25.08 -14.70
N GLN A 145 14.49 -25.66 -13.84
CA GLN A 145 14.35 -27.11 -13.71
C GLN A 145 13.93 -27.76 -15.04
N ASN A 146 13.01 -27.16 -15.78
CA ASN A 146 12.61 -27.66 -17.09
C ASN A 146 13.75 -27.64 -18.11
N ARG A 147 14.60 -26.60 -18.10
CA ARG A 147 15.80 -26.55 -18.94
C ARG A 147 16.78 -27.66 -18.60
N GLU A 148 17.10 -27.85 -17.32
CA GLU A 148 17.97 -28.94 -16.87
C GLU A 148 17.42 -30.33 -17.23
N LEU A 149 16.10 -30.51 -17.11
CA LEU A 149 15.46 -31.77 -17.49
C LEU A 149 15.54 -32.00 -19.00
N ASN A 150 15.28 -30.97 -19.81
CA ASN A 150 15.42 -31.06 -21.27
C ASN A 150 16.86 -31.37 -21.68
N GLU A 151 17.86 -30.79 -21.01
CA GLU A 151 19.26 -31.12 -21.24
C GLU A 151 19.57 -32.59 -20.91
N LYS A 152 19.04 -33.12 -19.80
CA LYS A 152 19.16 -34.55 -19.45
C LYS A 152 18.50 -35.45 -20.50
N VAL A 153 17.30 -35.10 -20.95
CA VAL A 153 16.58 -35.85 -22.00
C VAL A 153 17.39 -35.83 -23.30
N ASN A 154 17.92 -34.67 -23.70
CA ASN A 154 18.74 -34.54 -24.91
C ASN A 154 20.05 -35.33 -24.80
N HIS A 155 20.71 -35.29 -23.64
CA HIS A 155 21.91 -36.08 -23.37
C HIS A 155 21.62 -37.59 -23.45
N LEU A 156 20.57 -38.07 -22.78
CA LEU A 156 20.15 -39.48 -22.83
C LEU A 156 19.77 -39.91 -24.24
N THR A 157 19.05 -39.08 -24.98
CA THR A 157 18.70 -39.33 -26.39
C THR A 157 19.95 -39.46 -27.25
N THR A 158 20.94 -38.57 -27.05
CA THR A 158 22.22 -38.62 -27.78
C THR A 158 23.01 -39.89 -27.45
N VAL A 159 23.08 -40.27 -26.17
CA VAL A 159 23.75 -41.51 -25.74
C VAL A 159 23.04 -42.73 -26.32
N ASN A 160 21.71 -42.75 -26.32
CA ASN A 160 20.92 -43.85 -26.88
C ASN A 160 21.17 -44.01 -28.38
N LEU A 161 21.20 -42.91 -29.15
CA LEU A 161 21.55 -42.93 -30.58
C LEU A 161 22.96 -43.47 -30.82
N LYS A 162 23.95 -43.07 -30.00
CA LYS A 162 25.31 -43.61 -30.08
C LYS A 162 25.35 -45.11 -29.80
N LEU A 163 24.59 -45.58 -28.81
CA LEU A 163 24.55 -46.98 -28.42
C LEU A 163 23.86 -47.84 -29.48
N GLN A 164 22.74 -47.37 -30.05
CA GLN A 164 22.09 -48.00 -31.20
C GLN A 164 23.02 -48.08 -32.42
N ASN A 165 23.73 -46.99 -32.73
CA ASN A 165 24.72 -47.01 -33.83
C ASN A 165 25.86 -48.00 -33.56
N ALA A 166 26.36 -48.08 -32.32
CA ALA A 166 27.38 -49.04 -31.93
C ALA A 166 26.87 -50.49 -32.06
N GLU A 167 25.61 -50.76 -31.69
CA GLU A 167 24.99 -52.08 -31.85
C GLU A 167 24.90 -52.47 -33.33
N ILE A 168 24.47 -51.54 -34.20
CA ILE A 168 24.41 -51.75 -35.66
C ILE A 168 25.80 -52.05 -36.20
N VAL A 169 26.82 -51.25 -35.87
CA VAL A 169 28.20 -51.48 -36.29
C VAL A 169 28.72 -52.82 -35.80
N GLY A 170 28.43 -53.18 -34.54
CA GLY A 170 28.78 -54.49 -33.99
C GLY A 170 28.18 -55.64 -34.80
N LYS A 171 26.88 -55.58 -35.13
CA LYS A 171 26.19 -56.56 -35.98
C LYS A 171 26.85 -56.69 -37.35
N TRP A 172 27.23 -55.58 -37.98
CA TRP A 172 27.97 -55.60 -39.25
C TRP A 172 29.34 -56.27 -39.11
N ILE A 173 30.13 -55.94 -38.08
CA ILE A 173 31.45 -56.55 -37.83
C ILE A 173 31.31 -58.07 -37.63
N TYR A 174 30.38 -58.51 -36.79
CA TYR A 174 30.14 -59.95 -36.58
C TYR A 174 29.68 -60.65 -37.86
N GLY A 175 28.82 -60.01 -38.66
CA GLY A 175 28.41 -60.51 -39.98
C GLY A 175 29.61 -60.69 -40.92
N PHE A 176 30.48 -59.68 -41.03
CA PHE A 176 31.69 -59.76 -41.84
C PHE A 176 32.67 -60.83 -41.35
N LEU A 177 32.90 -60.92 -40.03
CA LEU A 177 33.75 -61.97 -39.45
C LEU A 177 33.19 -63.37 -39.74
N GLY A 178 31.87 -63.56 -39.66
CA GLY A 178 31.22 -64.82 -40.01
C GLY A 178 31.46 -65.23 -41.47
N ILE A 179 31.36 -64.26 -42.39
CA ILE A 179 31.68 -64.49 -43.81
C ILE A 179 33.15 -64.89 -43.98
N LEU A 180 34.09 -64.17 -43.34
CA LEU A 180 35.53 -64.47 -43.42
C LEU A 180 35.87 -65.87 -42.90
N VAL A 181 35.32 -66.26 -41.75
CA VAL A 181 35.51 -67.60 -41.18
C VAL A 181 34.97 -68.68 -42.13
N THR A 182 33.81 -68.42 -42.75
CA THR A 182 33.21 -69.34 -43.72
C THR A 182 34.10 -69.49 -44.96
N MET A 183 34.68 -68.39 -45.47
CA MET A 183 35.61 -68.43 -46.59
C MET A 183 36.93 -69.15 -46.24
N CYS A 184 37.48 -68.92 -45.05
CA CYS A 184 38.70 -69.62 -44.61
C CYS A 184 38.45 -71.13 -44.45
N THR A 185 37.32 -71.52 -43.88
CA THR A 185 36.97 -72.93 -43.72
C THR A 185 36.72 -73.61 -45.07
N SER A 186 36.07 -72.94 -46.03
CA SER A 186 35.88 -73.49 -47.38
C SER A 186 37.21 -73.71 -48.12
N VAL A 187 38.14 -72.76 -48.06
CA VAL A 187 39.48 -72.90 -48.67
C VAL A 187 40.27 -74.04 -48.03
N ILE A 188 40.22 -74.19 -46.71
CA ILE A 188 40.89 -75.29 -46.00
C ILE A 188 40.26 -76.65 -46.39
N LEU A 189 38.93 -76.72 -46.50
CA LEU A 189 38.24 -77.93 -46.94
C LEU A 189 38.60 -78.30 -48.39
N GLU A 190 38.64 -77.34 -49.31
CA GLU A 190 39.06 -77.57 -50.69
C GLU A 190 40.51 -78.04 -50.78
N SER A 191 41.42 -77.44 -50.02
CA SER A 191 42.83 -77.86 -49.96
C SER A 191 42.99 -79.30 -49.44
N LYS A 192 42.25 -79.66 -48.39
CA LYS A 192 42.22 -81.05 -47.88
C LYS A 192 41.63 -82.00 -48.92
N PHE A 193 40.56 -81.60 -49.61
CA PHE A 193 39.94 -82.41 -50.65
C PHE A 193 40.89 -82.65 -51.84
N GLN A 194 41.63 -81.63 -52.26
CA GLN A 194 42.67 -81.77 -53.30
C GLN A 194 43.81 -82.68 -52.86
N THR A 195 44.23 -82.61 -51.60
CA THR A 195 45.28 -83.48 -51.04
C THR A 195 44.83 -84.95 -50.98
N ILE A 196 43.58 -85.20 -50.60
CA ILE A 196 43.00 -86.55 -50.62
C ILE A 196 42.85 -87.04 -52.07
N SER A 197 42.44 -86.18 -53.00
CA SER A 197 42.33 -86.50 -54.43
C SER A 197 43.69 -86.83 -55.06
N SER A 198 44.77 -86.13 -54.70
CA SER A 198 46.11 -86.42 -55.20
C SER A 198 46.66 -87.72 -54.61
N LEU A 199 46.46 -87.96 -53.31
CA LEU A 199 46.84 -89.23 -52.66
C LEU A 199 46.10 -90.44 -53.26
N THR A 200 44.80 -90.30 -53.55
CA THR A 200 44.03 -91.36 -54.21
C THR A 200 44.52 -91.63 -55.64
N LYS A 201 44.89 -90.59 -56.41
CA LYS A 201 45.53 -90.78 -57.73
C LYS A 201 46.89 -91.45 -57.66
N VAL A 202 47.71 -91.14 -56.65
CA VAL A 202 49.01 -91.79 -56.43
C VAL A 202 48.82 -93.26 -56.04
N LEU A 203 47.90 -93.56 -55.12
CA LEU A 203 47.56 -94.94 -54.74
C LEU A 203 47.01 -95.73 -55.94
N ALA A 204 46.15 -95.13 -56.76
CA ALA A 204 45.65 -95.77 -57.98
C ALA A 204 46.77 -96.08 -58.99
N ARG A 205 47.78 -95.22 -59.12
CA ARG A 205 48.97 -95.49 -59.97
C ARG A 205 49.87 -96.58 -59.43
N ILE A 206 50.08 -96.64 -58.11
CA ILE A 206 50.86 -97.71 -57.47
C ILE A 206 50.17 -99.06 -57.70
N TRP A 207 48.84 -99.09 -57.60
CA TRP A 207 48.06 -100.30 -57.80
C TRP A 207 48.00 -100.75 -59.27
N SER A 208 48.10 -99.82 -60.24
CA SER A 208 48.16 -100.15 -61.67
C SER A 208 49.56 -100.51 -62.19
N SER A 209 50.61 -100.40 -61.37
CA SER A 209 51.99 -100.78 -61.76
C SER A 209 52.45 -102.10 -61.13
N THR A 210 51.52 -102.87 -60.57
CA THR A 210 51.77 -104.17 -59.94
C THR A 210 51.35 -105.36 -60.80
N ASP A 211 50.99 -105.12 -62.07
CA ASP A 211 50.84 -106.10 -63.15
C ASP A 211 51.92 -105.86 -64.23
#